data_AF-A0A3N5HTR3-F1
#
_entry.id   AF-A0A3N5HTR3-F1
#
_cell.length_a   1.000
_cell.length_b   1.000
_cell.length_c   1.000
_cell.angle_alpha   90.00
_cell.angle_beta   90.00
_cell.angle_gamma   90.00
#
_symmetry.space_group_name_H-M   'P 1'
#
loop_
_entity.id
_entity.type
_entity.pdbx_description
1 polymer ?
#
loop_
_entity_poly.entity_id
_entity_poly.type
_entity_poly.pdbx_seq_one_letter_code
_entity_poly.pdbx_strand_id
1 'polypeptide(L)' 'AVFDAANGFAGCIPGILEALRRQGLAPSRRCLDPAEVLSPGQAAELDRVSRAYPWLLDDEFVARHLVSWLDSPDEPVA' A
#
# COMPACT_ATOMS: atom_id res chain seq x y z
N ALA A 1 4.57 -9.00 4.55
CA ALA A 1 4.34 -8.42 3.22
C ALA A 1 3.73 -7.03 3.35
N VAL A 2 2.41 -6.81 3.25
CA VAL A 2 1.81 -5.46 3.42
C VAL A 2 1.69 -5.09 4.89
N PHE A 3 0.83 -5.76 5.66
CA PHE A 3 0.58 -5.44 7.08
C PHE A 3 1.65 -5.94 8.05
N ASP A 4 2.67 -6.62 7.55
CA ASP A 4 3.85 -7.00 8.35
C ASP A 4 3.58 -7.86 9.61
N ALA A 5 2.60 -8.77 9.56
CA ALA A 5 2.25 -9.64 10.69
C ALA A 5 3.44 -10.44 11.27
N ALA A 6 4.41 -10.81 10.41
CA ALA A 6 5.61 -11.55 10.84
C ALA A 6 6.54 -10.73 11.77
N ASN A 7 6.45 -9.40 11.74
CA ASN A 7 7.23 -8.49 12.60
C ASN A 7 6.33 -7.73 13.57
N GLY A 8 5.18 -8.29 13.95
CA GLY A 8 4.27 -7.66 14.90
C GLY A 8 3.71 -6.32 14.42
N PHE A 9 3.47 -6.19 13.10
CA PHE A 9 2.91 -4.99 12.46
C PHE A 9 3.83 -3.75 12.46
N ALA A 10 5.11 -3.90 12.81
CA ALA A 10 6.06 -2.79 12.87
C ALA A 10 6.18 -2.01 11.54
N GLY A 11 6.13 -2.70 10.41
CA GLY A 11 6.18 -2.10 9.07
C GLY A 11 4.83 -1.94 8.39
N CYS A 12 3.72 -1.92 9.14
CA CYS A 12 2.37 -1.93 8.58
C CYS A 12 2.06 -0.67 7.73
N ILE A 13 2.23 0.53 8.30
CA ILE A 13 2.00 1.79 7.59
C ILE A 13 2.92 1.93 6.36
N PRO A 14 4.26 1.80 6.47
CA PRO A 14 5.13 1.90 5.30
C PRO A 14 4.87 0.77 4.30
N GLY A 15 4.35 -0.39 4.72
CA GLY A 15 3.92 -1.48 3.86
C GLY A 15 2.68 -1.13 3.02
N ILE A 16 1.68 -0.47 3.61
CA ILE A 16 0.51 0.04 2.89
C ILE A 16 0.93 1.13 1.90
N LEU A 17 1.75 2.09 2.35
CA LEU A 17 2.24 3.15 1.47
C LEU A 17 3.08 2.59 0.32
N GLU A 18 3.87 1.54 0.55
CA GLU A 18 4.62 0.87 -0.50
C GLU A 18 3.71 0.18 -1.53
N ALA A 19 2.59 -0.43 -1.11
CA ALA A 19 1.59 -0.97 -2.03
C ALA A 19 0.95 0.13 -2.88
N LEU A 20 0.51 1.22 -2.27
CA LEU A 20 -0.03 2.39 -2.98
C LEU A 20 1.00 3.03 -3.91
N ARG A 21 2.26 3.08 -3.50
CA ARG A 21 3.36 3.61 -4.32
C ARG A 21 3.59 2.77 -5.58
N ARG A 22 3.47 1.44 -5.48
CA ARG A 22 3.56 0.54 -6.65
C ARG A 22 2.41 0.74 -7.63
N GLN A 23 1.23 1.13 -7.13
CA GLN A 23 0.06 1.50 -7.95
C GLN A 23 0.14 2.93 -8.52
N GLY A 24 1.14 3.72 -8.12
CA GLY A 24 1.25 5.13 -8.51
C GLY A 24 0.32 6.08 -7.73
N LEU A 25 -0.34 5.61 -6.68
CA LEU A 25 -1.26 6.39 -5.84
C LEU A 25 -0.58 7.15 -4.71
N ALA A 26 0.62 6.72 -4.32
CA ALA A 26 1.45 7.40 -3.34
C ALA A 26 2.83 7.74 -3.93
N PRO A 27 3.39 8.93 -3.65
CA PRO A 27 4.70 9.30 -4.18
C PRO A 27 5.85 8.60 -3.44
N SER A 28 5.63 8.11 -2.22
CA SER A 28 6.65 7.43 -1.42
C SER A 28 6.04 6.59 -0.29
N ARG A 29 6.86 5.70 0.27
CA ARG A 29 6.55 4.96 1.52
C ARG A 29 7.02 5.65 2.81
N ARG A 30 7.32 6.95 2.75
CA ARG A 30 7.80 7.70 3.93
C ARG A 30 6.63 8.04 4.84
N CYS A 31 6.80 7.76 6.12
CA CYS A 31 5.84 8.09 7.17
C CYS A 31 6.18 9.45 7.80
N LEU A 32 5.25 9.99 8.61
CA LEU A 32 5.50 11.21 9.38
C LEU A 32 6.58 10.99 10.44
N ASP A 33 6.57 9.83 11.09
CA ASP A 33 7.69 9.37 11.91
C ASP A 33 8.78 8.80 11.00
N PRO A 34 10.00 9.39 10.96
CA PRO A 34 11.10 8.88 10.17
C PRO A 34 11.60 7.49 10.60
N ALA A 35 11.32 7.07 11.84
CA ALA A 35 11.68 5.75 12.35
C ALA A 35 10.71 4.66 11.85
N GLU A 36 9.52 5.03 11.39
CA GLU A 36 8.53 4.10 10.88
C GLU A 36 8.85 3.72 9.44
N VAL A 37 9.60 2.64 9.28
CA VAL A 37 10.10 2.13 8.00
C VAL A 37 9.70 0.67 7.80
N LEU A 38 9.87 0.16 6.57
CA LEU A 38 9.68 -1.27 6.32
C LEU A 38 10.60 -2.09 7.21
N SER A 39 10.06 -3.17 7.77
CA SER A 39 10.84 -4.14 8.53
C SER A 39 11.88 -4.83 7.65
N PRO A 40 12.98 -5.33 8.24
CA PRO A 40 13.97 -6.12 7.50
C PRO A 40 13.30 -7.25 6.69
N GLY A 41 13.60 -7.31 5.39
CA GLY A 41 13.06 -8.32 4.47
C GLY A 41 11.62 -8.09 3.98
N GLN A 42 10.88 -7.13 4.54
CA GLN A 42 9.47 -6.91 4.16
C GLN A 42 9.30 -6.51 2.69
N ALA A 43 10.22 -5.69 2.15
CA ALA A 43 10.21 -5.30 0.74
C ALA A 43 10.35 -6.50 -0.21
N ALA A 44 11.32 -7.39 0.07
CA ALA A 44 11.50 -8.62 -0.69
C ALA A 44 10.28 -9.54 -0.59
N GLU A 45 9.62 -9.52 0.57
CA GLU A 45 8.43 -10.33 0.79
C GLU A 45 7.18 -9.78 0.09
N LEU A 46 7.06 -8.46 -0.03
CA LEU A 46 6.10 -7.83 -0.93
C LEU A 46 6.34 -8.29 -2.37
N ASP A 47 7.59 -8.24 -2.86
CA ASP A 47 7.93 -8.66 -4.22
C ASP A 47 7.65 -10.15 -4.48
N ARG A 48 7.88 -11.00 -3.48
CA ARG A 48 7.59 -12.43 -3.57
C ARG A 48 6.08 -12.67 -3.65
N VAL A 49 5.31 -12.07 -2.75
CA VAL A 49 3.86 -12.27 -2.65
C VAL A 49 3.14 -11.70 -3.87
N SER A 50 3.48 -10.48 -4.31
CA SER A 50 2.88 -9.88 -5.51
C SER A 50 3.11 -10.72 -6.78
N ARG A 51 4.26 -11.41 -6.87
CA ARG A 51 4.57 -12.29 -8.00
C ARG A 51 3.91 -13.66 -7.89
N ALA A 52 3.83 -14.21 -6.68
CA ALA A 52 3.25 -15.52 -6.44
C ALA A 52 1.71 -15.50 -6.55
N TYR A 53 1.09 -14.37 -6.21
CA TYR A 53 -0.36 -14.22 -6.14
C TYR A 53 -0.83 -12.93 -6.85
N PRO A 54 -0.60 -12.78 -8.16
CA PRO A 54 -0.95 -11.56 -8.89
C PRO A 54 -2.47 -11.27 -8.88
N TRP A 55 -3.31 -12.29 -8.74
CA TRP A 55 -4.77 -12.15 -8.65
C TRP A 55 -5.27 -11.60 -7.30
N LEU A 56 -4.40 -11.45 -6.31
CA LEU A 56 -4.72 -10.76 -5.05
C LEU A 56 -4.43 -9.25 -5.12
N LEU A 57 -3.92 -8.77 -6.25
CA LEU A 57 -3.73 -7.35 -6.49
C LEU A 57 -4.97 -6.80 -7.20
N ASP A 58 -5.64 -5.85 -6.56
CA ASP A 58 -6.84 -5.19 -7.11
C ASP A 58 -6.49 -4.03 -8.06
N ASP A 59 -5.26 -3.98 -8.59
CA ASP A 59 -4.73 -2.84 -9.35
C ASP A 59 -5.63 -2.46 -10.54
N GLU A 60 -6.14 -3.44 -11.29
CA GLU A 60 -7.06 -3.19 -12.42
C GLU A 60 -8.42 -2.66 -11.97
N PHE A 61 -8.93 -3.16 -10.84
CA PHE A 61 -10.19 -2.67 -10.27
C PHE A 61 -10.03 -1.22 -9.80
N VAL A 62 -8.97 -0.94 -9.02
CA VAL A 62 -8.64 0.40 -8.54
C VAL A 62 -8.47 1.37 -9.71
N ALA A 63 -7.69 1.02 -10.73
CA ALA A 63 -7.47 1.87 -11.90
C ALA A 63 -8.77 2.24 -12.65
N ARG A 64 -9.71 1.29 -12.76
CA ARG A 64 -11.01 1.52 -13.44
C ARG A 64 -11.92 2.49 -12.70
N HIS A 65 -11.81 2.59 -11.38
CA HIS A 65 -12.71 3.38 -10.56
C HIS A 65 -12.07 4.65 -9.97
N LEU A 66 -10.73 4.76 -10.02
CA LEU A 66 -9.97 5.85 -9.40
C LEU A 66 -10.47 7.25 -9.74
N VAL A 67 -10.73 7.52 -11.02
CA VAL A 67 -11.21 8.84 -11.49
C VAL A 67 -12.54 9.19 -10.83
N SER A 68 -13.50 8.26 -10.82
CA SER A 68 -14.81 8.49 -10.19
C SER A 68 -14.72 8.75 -8.69
N TRP A 69 -13.76 8.14 -7.99
CA TRP A 69 -13.56 8.36 -6.56
C TRP A 69 -12.95 9.73 -6.26
N LEU A 70 -12.03 10.19 -7.10
CA LEU A 70 -11.37 11.50 -6.94
C LEU A 70 -12.22 12.67 -7.45
N ASP A 71 -13.13 12.42 -8.40
CA ASP A 71 -14.05 13.42 -8.96
C ASP A 71 -15.33 13.59 -8.14
N SER A 72 -15.57 12.73 -7.13
CA SER A 72 -16.72 12.88 -6.25
C SER A 72 -16.54 14.15 -5.39
N PRO A 73 -17.49 15.10 -5.41
CA PRO A 73 -17.41 16.26 -4.52
C PRO A 73 -17.36 15.76 -3.08
N ASP A 74 -16.51 16.37 -2.25
CA ASP A 74 -16.40 16.08 -0.82
C ASP A 74 -17.80 16.11 -0.17
N GLU A 75 -18.43 14.94 -0.05
CA GLU A 75 -19.56 14.77 0.84
C GLU A 75 -18.94 14.70 2.25
N PRO A 76 -19.29 15.61 3.17
CA PRO A 76 -18.66 15.63 4.48
C PRO A 76 -18.86 14.28 5.15
N VAL A 77 -17.76 13.64 5.56
CA VAL A 77 -17.78 12.43 6.38
C VAL A 77 -18.54 12.78 7.67
N ALA A 78 -19.74 12.21 7.82
CA ALA A 78 -20.61 12.39 8.97
C ALA A 78 -20.04 11.75 10.25
#